data_AF-A0A2U1BBP2-F1
#
_entry.id   AF-A0A2U1BBP2-F1
#
_cell.length_a   1.000
_cell.length_b   1.000
_cell.length_c   1.000
_cell.angle_alpha   90.00
_cell.angle_beta   90.00
_cell.angle_gamma   90.00
#
_symmetry.space_group_name_H-M   'P 1'
#
loop_
_entity.id
_entity.type
_entity.pdbx_description
1 polymer ?
#
loop_
_entity_poly.entity_id
_entity_poly.type
_entity_poly.pdbx_seq_one_letter_code
_entity_poly.pdbx_strand_id
1 'polypeptide(L)'
;MNPVAVLKRQLQKRCLPYYIVDRDPFIFYAYWFDFYGRLEDFTRRFAGKKRVFGVFQFGWHYETEERQARLEREVKEALRRIPQLEVRFLANSPVEETGVRKLGFPVVYCHQNAFLEEGNYRLSLNDKEFDAVYVARITPFKRHELAAELDSLLLVGDYSGAEQAFALDALKKQKPAAVWKRYVPHRSIADEIGRARVGLCLSAEEGAMFVSAEYMLCGLPVVSTRNLGGRDGLLPEPYRLRPDDSAASVAKCVASLAAARFEPAQIRAAFLAAARPHREKLIALLNDIYAGCGRPAPVTPENFRRYCPHKLGLRCGFLPLLYLQGLCRSIGR
;
A
#
# COMPACT_ATOMS: atom_id res chain seq x y z
N MET A 1 2.04 -24.98 -16.40
CA MET A 1 2.56 -23.76 -15.74
C MET A 1 3.11 -22.82 -16.79
N ASN A 2 2.77 -21.53 -16.76
CA ASN A 2 3.24 -20.54 -17.74
C ASN A 2 4.78 -20.34 -17.61
N PRO A 3 5.59 -20.52 -18.67
CA PRO A 3 7.06 -20.35 -18.65
C PRO A 3 7.51 -18.98 -18.13
N VAL A 4 6.76 -17.93 -18.43
CA VAL A 4 7.00 -16.57 -17.94
C VAL A 4 6.79 -16.49 -16.43
N ALA A 5 5.81 -17.21 -15.88
CA ALA A 5 5.58 -17.27 -14.44
C ALA A 5 6.68 -18.04 -13.70
N VAL A 6 7.26 -19.07 -14.33
CA VAL A 6 8.41 -19.82 -13.78
C VAL A 6 9.67 -18.97 -13.79
N LEU A 7 10.00 -18.32 -14.91
CA LEU A 7 11.14 -17.40 -15.02
C LEU A 7 10.99 -16.21 -14.07
N LYS A 8 9.79 -15.63 -13.97
CA LYS A 8 9.48 -14.57 -12.99
C LYS A 8 9.70 -15.02 -11.56
N ARG A 9 9.24 -16.23 -11.18
CA ARG A 9 9.51 -16.80 -9.85
C ARG A 9 11.01 -17.02 -9.62
N GLN A 10 11.76 -17.48 -10.62
CA GLN A 10 13.20 -17.67 -10.49
C GLN A 10 13.97 -16.34 -10.36
N LEU A 11 13.60 -15.31 -11.11
CA LEU A 11 14.17 -13.97 -10.99
C LEU A 11 13.80 -13.31 -9.66
N GLN A 12 12.55 -13.45 -9.21
CA GLN A 12 12.09 -12.98 -7.89
C GLN A 12 12.85 -13.63 -6.73
N LYS A 13 13.26 -14.89 -6.86
CA LYS A 13 14.12 -15.55 -5.87
C LYS A 13 15.52 -14.94 -5.82
N ARG A 14 16.06 -14.48 -6.97
CA ARG A 14 17.41 -13.93 -7.09
C ARG A 14 17.51 -12.45 -6.71
N CYS A 15 16.46 -11.66 -6.91
CA CYS A 15 16.44 -10.24 -6.57
C CYS A 15 15.90 -10.03 -5.15
N LEU A 16 16.60 -9.23 -4.32
CA LEU A 16 16.09 -8.85 -3.00
C LEU A 16 14.97 -7.80 -3.14
N PRO A 17 13.92 -7.86 -2.28
CA PRO A 17 12.72 -7.03 -2.39
C PRO A 17 12.90 -5.63 -1.76
N TYR A 18 13.83 -4.85 -2.30
CA TYR A 18 14.07 -3.48 -1.85
C TYR A 18 14.29 -2.52 -3.04
N TYR A 19 14.07 -1.23 -2.80
CA TYR A 19 14.34 -0.15 -3.75
C TYR A 19 15.53 0.68 -3.28
N ILE A 20 16.54 0.87 -4.13
CA ILE A 20 17.69 1.74 -3.83
C ILE A 20 17.27 3.18 -4.07
N VAL A 21 17.29 3.99 -3.02
CA VAL A 21 17.07 5.43 -3.10
C VAL A 21 18.36 6.12 -3.54
N ASP A 22 19.46 5.80 -2.84
CA ASP A 22 20.80 6.30 -3.13
C ASP A 22 21.86 5.26 -2.71
N ARG A 23 23.06 5.37 -3.28
CA ARG A 23 24.22 4.51 -2.95
C ARG A 23 25.21 5.21 -2.03
N ASP A 24 25.19 6.54 -1.98
CA ASP A 24 26.11 7.34 -1.18
C ASP A 24 25.41 8.60 -0.63
N PRO A 25 24.79 8.51 0.57
CA PRO A 25 24.80 7.36 1.48
C PRO A 25 23.93 6.20 0.98
N PHE A 26 24.20 4.99 1.44
CA PHE A 26 23.45 3.81 0.99
C PHE A 26 22.07 3.76 1.66
N ILE A 27 21.03 4.25 0.97
CA ILE A 27 19.65 4.34 1.46
C ILE A 27 18.76 3.40 0.63
N PHE A 28 17.91 2.63 1.30
CA PHE A 28 16.90 1.82 0.62
C PHE A 28 15.53 1.83 1.29
N TYR A 29 14.49 1.58 0.47
CA TYR A 29 13.16 1.23 0.95
C TYR A 29 12.94 -0.27 0.93
N ALA A 30 12.24 -0.80 1.92
CA ALA A 30 11.70 -2.15 1.90
C ALA A 30 10.43 -2.23 2.76
N TYR A 31 9.61 -3.25 2.52
CA TYR A 31 8.66 -3.65 3.55
C TYR A 31 9.42 -4.38 4.65
N TRP A 32 9.10 -4.10 5.92
CA TRP A 32 9.77 -4.76 7.04
C TRP A 32 9.67 -6.29 6.94
N PHE A 33 8.47 -6.81 6.67
CA PHE A 33 8.24 -8.26 6.49
C PHE A 33 9.10 -8.87 5.38
N ASP A 34 9.26 -8.18 4.25
CA ASP A 34 10.04 -8.66 3.11
C ASP A 34 11.55 -8.65 3.40
N PHE A 35 12.01 -7.64 4.13
CA PHE A 35 13.38 -7.55 4.60
C PHE A 35 13.71 -8.66 5.61
N TYR A 36 12.90 -8.78 6.67
CA TYR A 36 13.13 -9.74 7.73
C TYR A 36 12.99 -11.19 7.24
N GLY A 37 11.98 -11.48 6.41
CA GLY A 37 11.80 -12.80 5.80
C GLY A 37 12.96 -13.25 4.89
N ARG A 38 13.89 -12.35 4.56
CA ARG A 38 15.11 -12.63 3.80
C ARG A 38 16.36 -12.08 4.49
N LEU A 39 16.36 -12.02 5.82
CA LEU A 39 17.44 -11.40 6.60
C LEU A 39 18.83 -11.94 6.26
N GLU A 40 18.96 -13.24 6.02
CA GLU A 40 20.23 -13.87 5.65
C GLU A 40 20.78 -13.36 4.31
N ASP A 41 19.92 -13.19 3.31
CA ASP A 41 20.31 -12.63 2.02
C ASP A 41 20.73 -11.17 2.14
N PHE A 42 20.00 -10.38 2.94
CA PHE A 42 20.36 -8.99 3.22
C PHE A 42 21.67 -8.87 3.99
N THR A 43 21.94 -9.79 4.93
CA THR A 43 23.21 -9.88 5.66
C THR A 43 24.37 -10.04 4.69
N ARG A 44 24.27 -11.01 3.76
CA ARG A 44 25.26 -11.19 2.68
C ARG A 44 25.38 -9.95 1.80
N ARG A 45 24.25 -9.37 1.39
CA ARG A 45 24.20 -8.21 0.48
C ARG A 45 24.88 -6.97 1.04
N PHE A 46 24.85 -6.80 2.36
CA PHE A 46 25.39 -5.63 3.05
C PHE A 46 26.75 -5.86 3.71
N ALA A 47 27.29 -7.08 3.66
CA ALA A 47 28.65 -7.38 4.09
C ALA A 47 29.66 -6.40 3.47
N GLY A 48 30.57 -5.88 4.29
CA GLY A 48 31.59 -4.90 3.88
C GLY A 48 31.10 -3.46 3.69
N LYS A 49 29.80 -3.17 3.81
CA LYS A 49 29.30 -1.78 3.84
C LYS A 49 29.56 -1.15 5.20
N LYS A 50 30.01 0.12 5.20
CA LYS A 50 30.27 0.87 6.44
C LYS A 50 28.98 1.26 7.17
N ARG A 51 27.96 1.72 6.43
CA ARG A 51 26.69 2.23 6.96
C ARG A 51 25.59 1.99 5.94
N VAL A 52 24.43 1.54 6.38
CA VAL A 52 23.29 1.17 5.53
C VAL A 52 22.00 1.67 6.16
N PHE A 53 21.26 2.54 5.46
CA PHE A 53 20.00 3.08 5.96
C PHE A 53 18.82 2.33 5.37
N GLY A 54 18.11 1.57 6.20
CA GLY A 54 16.86 0.92 5.85
C GLY A 54 15.68 1.76 6.29
N VAL A 55 14.95 2.29 5.30
CA VAL A 55 13.69 2.99 5.53
C VAL A 55 12.54 2.02 5.26
N PHE A 56 11.89 1.56 6.32
CA PHE A 56 10.97 0.44 6.29
C PHE A 56 9.52 0.89 6.39
N GLN A 57 8.72 0.57 5.38
CA GLN A 57 7.26 0.68 5.47
C GLN A 57 6.67 -0.58 6.10
N PHE A 58 5.63 -0.44 6.91
CA PHE A 58 4.83 -1.58 7.34
C PHE A 58 3.87 -2.03 6.23
N GLY A 59 4.06 -3.26 5.74
CA GLY A 59 3.18 -3.89 4.75
C GLY A 59 1.94 -4.57 5.37
N TRP A 60 1.94 -4.72 6.69
CA TRP A 60 0.86 -5.26 7.52
C TRP A 60 0.81 -4.47 8.84
N HIS A 61 -0.30 -4.48 9.56
CA HIS A 61 -0.39 -3.64 10.75
C HIS A 61 0.37 -4.17 11.97
N TYR A 62 0.89 -3.24 12.76
CA TYR A 62 1.56 -3.49 14.04
C TYR A 62 0.78 -2.90 15.23
N GLU A 63 -0.52 -2.68 15.10
CA GLU A 63 -1.32 -2.04 16.15
C GLU A 63 -1.58 -2.91 17.40
N THR A 64 -1.26 -4.20 17.39
CA THR A 64 -1.48 -5.12 18.53
C THR A 64 -0.19 -5.39 19.31
N GLU A 65 -0.32 -5.66 20.60
CA GLU A 65 0.81 -5.98 21.49
C GLU A 65 1.62 -7.18 20.98
N GLU A 66 0.95 -8.25 20.56
CA GLU A 66 1.60 -9.45 20.01
C GLU A 66 2.52 -9.10 18.83
N ARG A 67 2.05 -8.23 17.91
CA ARG A 67 2.82 -7.84 16.73
C ARG A 67 3.92 -6.85 17.06
N GLN A 68 3.73 -5.97 18.04
CA GLN A 68 4.80 -5.11 18.56
C GLN A 68 5.91 -5.94 19.23
N ALA A 69 5.54 -6.93 20.06
CA ALA A 69 6.51 -7.85 20.67
C ALA A 69 7.25 -8.68 19.62
N ARG A 70 6.57 -9.10 18.55
CA ARG A 70 7.21 -9.74 17.39
C ARG A 70 8.19 -8.79 16.71
N LEU A 71 7.75 -7.58 16.34
CA LEU A 71 8.59 -6.57 15.71
C LEU A 71 9.86 -6.31 16.53
N GLU A 72 9.73 -6.14 17.85
CA GLU A 72 10.88 -5.92 18.72
C GLU A 72 11.94 -7.01 18.61
N ARG A 73 11.52 -8.28 18.66
CA ARG A 73 12.42 -9.43 18.51
C ARG A 73 13.09 -9.43 17.13
N GLU A 74 12.30 -9.22 16.08
CA GLU A 74 12.78 -9.19 14.70
C GLU A 74 13.81 -8.07 14.47
N VAL A 75 13.57 -6.87 15.01
CA VAL A 75 14.49 -5.72 14.87
C VAL A 75 15.78 -5.96 15.62
N LYS A 76 15.70 -6.44 16.87
CA LYS A 76 16.90 -6.77 17.67
C LYS A 76 17.76 -7.84 16.99
N GLU A 77 17.14 -8.85 16.38
CA GLU A 77 17.85 -9.85 15.59
C GLU A 77 18.50 -9.24 14.34
N ALA A 78 17.76 -8.43 13.58
CA ALA A 78 18.29 -7.81 12.37
C ALA A 78 19.51 -6.91 12.65
N LEU A 79 19.44 -6.10 13.70
CA LEU A 79 20.56 -5.24 14.12
C LEU A 79 21.77 -6.05 14.61
N ARG A 80 21.55 -7.21 15.24
CA ARG A 80 22.64 -8.13 15.62
C ARG A 80 23.30 -8.77 14.41
N ARG A 81 22.52 -9.14 13.40
CA ARG A 81 22.99 -9.81 12.17
C ARG A 81 23.63 -8.83 11.19
N ILE A 82 23.20 -7.58 11.19
CA ILE A 82 23.69 -6.51 10.30
C ILE A 82 24.02 -5.27 11.16
N PRO A 83 25.17 -5.26 11.86
CA PRO A 83 25.52 -4.17 12.78
C PRO A 83 25.62 -2.77 12.15
N GLN A 84 25.84 -2.70 10.83
CA GLN A 84 25.90 -1.47 10.05
C GLN A 84 24.52 -0.95 9.60
N LEU A 85 23.43 -1.67 9.91
CA LEU A 85 22.07 -1.29 9.55
C LEU A 85 21.54 -0.22 10.50
N GLU A 86 21.01 0.85 9.93
CA GLU A 86 20.20 1.85 10.61
C GLU A 86 18.77 1.79 10.15
N VAL A 87 17.86 1.48 11.08
CA VAL A 87 16.44 1.37 10.80
C VAL A 87 15.74 2.73 10.96
N ARG A 88 14.80 3.02 10.05
CA ARG A 88 13.81 4.10 10.18
C ARG A 88 12.46 3.54 9.74
N PHE A 89 11.46 3.54 10.63
CA PHE A 89 10.14 3.01 10.32
C PHE A 89 9.18 4.10 9.82
N LEU A 90 8.40 3.76 8.80
CA LEU A 90 7.26 4.52 8.31
C LEU A 90 5.99 3.80 8.76
N ALA A 91 5.32 4.38 9.75
CA ALA A 91 4.08 3.86 10.31
C ALA A 91 2.87 4.31 9.47
N ASN A 92 1.89 3.41 9.29
CA ASN A 92 0.62 3.69 8.62
C ASN A 92 -0.42 4.29 9.56
N SER A 93 -0.23 4.22 10.88
CA SER A 93 -1.12 4.87 11.85
C SER A 93 -0.37 5.51 13.02
N PRO A 94 -0.97 6.49 13.71
CA PRO A 94 -0.41 7.02 14.96
C PRO A 94 -0.26 5.96 16.07
N VAL A 95 -1.10 4.93 16.05
CA VAL A 95 -1.04 3.80 17.00
C VAL A 95 0.23 2.99 16.77
N GLU A 96 0.53 2.65 15.50
CA GLU A 96 1.79 2.00 15.15
C GLU A 96 3.00 2.86 15.51
N GLU A 97 2.97 4.15 15.20
CA GLU A 97 4.08 5.06 15.55
C GLU A 97 4.32 5.08 17.07
N THR A 98 3.25 5.21 17.85
CA THR A 98 3.33 5.20 19.32
C THR A 98 3.87 3.87 19.84
N GLY A 99 3.41 2.74 19.30
CA GLY A 99 3.88 1.41 19.66
C GLY A 99 5.37 1.24 19.40
N VAL A 100 5.83 1.56 18.18
CA VAL A 100 7.24 1.41 17.79
C VAL A 100 8.15 2.36 18.56
N ARG A 101 7.68 3.59 18.84
CA ARG A 101 8.42 4.56 19.66
C ARG A 101 8.62 4.05 21.09
N LYS A 102 7.62 3.39 21.69
CA LYS A 102 7.74 2.76 23.02
C LYS A 102 8.78 1.63 23.05
N LEU A 103 8.98 0.94 21.93
CA LEU A 103 10.04 -0.06 21.79
C LEU A 103 11.45 0.55 21.62
N GLY A 104 11.56 1.88 21.51
CA GLY A 104 12.83 2.59 21.39
C GLY A 104 13.39 2.64 19.96
N PHE A 105 12.58 2.34 18.93
CA PHE A 105 13.04 2.39 17.54
C PHE A 105 12.64 3.70 16.82
N PRO A 106 13.49 4.22 15.92
CA PRO A 106 13.16 5.39 15.11
C PRO A 106 11.94 5.14 14.21
N VAL A 107 10.90 5.97 14.34
CA VAL A 107 9.65 5.85 13.59
C VAL A 107 9.02 7.21 13.36
N VAL A 108 8.35 7.35 12.22
CA VAL A 108 7.51 8.49 11.87
C VAL A 108 6.17 8.03 11.32
N TYR A 109 5.07 8.70 11.71
CA TYR A 109 3.77 8.50 11.11
C TYR A 109 3.75 9.01 9.66
N CYS A 110 4.00 8.10 8.73
CA CYS A 110 4.25 8.36 7.31
C CYS A 110 3.51 7.30 6.48
N HIS A 111 2.28 7.64 6.12
CA HIS A 111 1.28 6.70 5.63
C HIS A 111 1.58 6.28 4.18
N GLN A 112 1.68 4.96 3.93
CA GLN A 112 2.15 4.43 2.63
C GLN A 112 1.34 4.91 1.42
N ASN A 113 0.02 5.09 1.58
CA ASN A 113 -0.85 5.48 0.47
C ASN A 113 -0.56 6.91 -0.05
N ALA A 114 0.19 7.74 0.69
CA ALA A 114 0.62 9.05 0.21
C ALA A 114 1.58 8.97 -0.99
N PHE A 115 2.17 7.79 -1.25
CA PHE A 115 3.21 7.54 -2.25
C PHE A 115 2.69 6.87 -3.52
N LEU A 116 1.38 6.87 -3.75
CA LEU A 116 0.83 6.48 -5.04
C LEU A 116 1.24 7.50 -6.11
N GLU A 117 1.29 7.01 -7.35
CA GLU A 117 1.61 7.80 -8.54
C GLU A 117 0.28 8.24 -9.12
N GLU A 118 0.02 9.53 -9.04
CA GLU A 118 -1.29 10.11 -9.26
C GLU A 118 -1.74 9.98 -10.71
N GLY A 119 -0.78 9.96 -11.65
CA GLY A 119 -1.04 9.78 -13.08
C GLY A 119 -1.56 8.40 -13.47
N ASN A 120 -1.40 7.40 -12.59
CA ASN A 120 -1.94 6.04 -12.79
C ASN A 120 -3.45 5.94 -12.52
N TYR A 121 -4.02 6.91 -11.81
CA TYR A 121 -5.40 6.88 -11.34
C TYR A 121 -6.07 8.17 -11.79
N ARG A 122 -6.63 8.17 -12.99
CA ARG A 122 -7.25 9.36 -13.57
C ARG A 122 -8.71 9.44 -13.18
N LEU A 123 -9.25 10.66 -13.15
CA LEU A 123 -10.70 10.83 -13.04
C LEU A 123 -11.34 10.23 -14.29
N SER A 124 -12.28 9.32 -14.08
CA SER A 124 -12.98 8.63 -15.16
C SER A 124 -14.00 9.55 -15.83
N LEU A 125 -14.06 9.47 -17.16
CA LEU A 125 -15.14 10.07 -17.96
C LEU A 125 -16.27 9.06 -18.25
N ASN A 126 -16.12 7.81 -17.81
CA ASN A 126 -17.11 6.76 -18.04
C ASN A 126 -18.39 7.00 -17.24
N ASP A 127 -19.50 6.52 -17.80
CA ASP A 127 -20.76 6.43 -17.08
C ASP A 127 -20.64 5.51 -15.85
N LYS A 128 -21.42 5.83 -14.82
CA LYS A 128 -21.50 5.06 -13.58
C LYS A 128 -22.46 3.89 -13.77
N GLU A 129 -21.90 2.70 -14.00
CA GLU A 129 -22.63 1.44 -14.19
C GLU A 129 -22.90 0.70 -12.88
N PHE A 130 -22.02 0.88 -11.88
CA PHE A 130 -22.10 0.17 -10.61
C PHE A 130 -22.33 1.10 -9.42
N ASP A 131 -23.11 0.67 -8.44
CA ASP A 131 -23.23 1.41 -7.18
C ASP A 131 -21.93 1.32 -6.38
N ALA A 132 -21.28 0.16 -6.41
CA ALA A 132 -20.00 -0.02 -5.73
C ALA A 132 -19.00 -0.89 -6.51
N VAL A 133 -17.71 -0.68 -6.19
CA VAL A 133 -16.61 -1.54 -6.62
C VAL A 133 -15.81 -2.04 -5.42
N TYR A 134 -15.42 -3.31 -5.45
CA TYR A 134 -14.45 -3.88 -4.53
C TYR A 134 -13.30 -4.54 -5.28
N VAL A 135 -12.14 -3.88 -5.26
CA VAL A 135 -10.89 -4.43 -5.78
C VAL A 135 -10.15 -5.14 -4.64
N ALA A 136 -10.31 -6.45 -4.56
CA ALA A 136 -9.71 -7.27 -3.52
C ALA A 136 -9.53 -8.72 -3.97
N ARG A 137 -8.51 -9.39 -3.43
CA ARG A 137 -8.45 -10.86 -3.49
C ARG A 137 -9.65 -11.42 -2.74
N ILE A 138 -10.26 -12.48 -3.26
CA ILE A 138 -11.37 -13.16 -2.58
C ILE A 138 -10.79 -14.13 -1.54
N THR A 139 -10.70 -13.66 -0.31
CA THR A 139 -10.09 -14.33 0.86
C THR A 139 -10.88 -13.98 2.13
N PRO A 140 -10.91 -14.84 3.17
CA PRO A 140 -11.76 -14.65 4.36
C PRO A 140 -11.66 -13.27 5.01
N PHE A 141 -10.44 -12.80 5.27
CA PHE A 141 -10.26 -11.52 5.98
C PHE A 141 -10.69 -10.29 5.16
N LYS A 142 -11.01 -10.44 3.86
CA LYS A 142 -11.53 -9.38 3.01
C LYS A 142 -13.05 -9.20 3.10
N ARG A 143 -13.75 -10.09 3.79
CA ARG A 143 -15.17 -9.94 4.17
C ARG A 143 -16.11 -9.58 2.99
N HIS A 144 -16.06 -10.37 1.91
CA HIS A 144 -16.89 -10.14 0.71
C HIS A 144 -18.38 -10.32 0.98
N GLU A 145 -18.74 -11.07 2.02
CA GLU A 145 -20.11 -11.23 2.51
C GLU A 145 -20.76 -9.91 2.93
N LEU A 146 -19.98 -8.91 3.33
CA LEU A 146 -20.51 -7.58 3.70
C LEU A 146 -21.01 -6.79 2.48
N ALA A 147 -20.75 -7.25 1.26
CA ALA A 147 -21.26 -6.65 0.03
C ALA A 147 -22.54 -7.34 -0.50
N ALA A 148 -23.01 -8.41 0.17
CA ALA A 148 -24.05 -9.29 -0.37
C ALA A 148 -25.42 -8.64 -0.61
N GLU A 149 -25.71 -7.52 0.06
CA GLU A 149 -26.98 -6.80 -0.10
C GLU A 149 -26.95 -5.70 -1.19
N LEU A 150 -25.82 -5.50 -1.87
CA LEU A 150 -25.70 -4.50 -2.94
C LEU A 150 -26.37 -4.97 -4.23
N ASP A 151 -27.25 -4.13 -4.79
CA ASP A 151 -27.96 -4.43 -6.04
C ASP A 151 -27.06 -4.38 -7.28
N SER A 152 -26.09 -3.46 -7.31
CA SER A 152 -25.12 -3.33 -8.40
C SER A 152 -23.68 -3.26 -7.88
N LEU A 153 -22.88 -4.29 -8.17
CA LEU A 153 -21.55 -4.47 -7.59
C LEU A 153 -20.54 -4.96 -8.64
N LEU A 154 -19.40 -4.30 -8.72
CA LEU A 154 -18.22 -4.78 -9.44
C LEU A 154 -17.19 -5.37 -8.46
N LEU A 155 -16.91 -6.66 -8.58
CA LEU A 155 -15.82 -7.33 -7.87
C LEU A 155 -14.62 -7.49 -8.80
N VAL A 156 -13.45 -7.03 -8.39
CA VAL A 156 -12.20 -7.19 -9.15
C VAL A 156 -11.15 -7.89 -8.30
N GLY A 157 -10.78 -9.10 -8.69
CA GLY A 157 -9.70 -9.83 -8.05
C GLY A 157 -9.81 -11.34 -8.17
N ASP A 158 -8.68 -12.00 -7.93
CA ASP A 158 -8.55 -13.45 -7.98
C ASP A 158 -8.63 -14.06 -6.57
N TYR A 159 -8.48 -15.37 -6.46
CA TYR A 159 -8.30 -16.12 -5.23
C TYR A 159 -7.13 -17.10 -5.36
N SER A 160 -6.56 -17.52 -4.24
CA SER A 160 -5.57 -18.59 -4.26
C SER A 160 -6.25 -19.95 -4.39
N GLY A 161 -5.54 -20.97 -4.91
CA GLY A 161 -6.10 -22.32 -5.01
C GLY A 161 -6.54 -22.89 -3.66
N ALA A 162 -5.82 -22.55 -2.58
CA ALA A 162 -6.17 -22.95 -1.21
C ALA A 162 -7.49 -22.33 -0.71
N GLU A 163 -7.92 -21.21 -1.31
CA GLU A 163 -9.11 -20.45 -0.89
C GLU A 163 -10.28 -20.61 -1.87
N GLN A 164 -10.17 -21.52 -2.86
CA GLN A 164 -11.18 -21.67 -3.92
C GLN A 164 -12.59 -21.95 -3.37
N ALA A 165 -12.72 -22.83 -2.39
CA ALA A 165 -14.03 -23.17 -1.82
C ALA A 165 -14.70 -21.94 -1.19
N PHE A 166 -13.94 -21.19 -0.38
CA PHE A 166 -14.38 -19.93 0.22
C PHE A 166 -14.76 -18.91 -0.88
N ALA A 167 -13.91 -18.75 -1.89
CA ALA A 167 -14.13 -17.74 -2.91
C ALA A 167 -15.39 -18.02 -3.74
N LEU A 168 -15.63 -19.27 -4.11
CA LEU A 168 -16.84 -19.66 -4.83
C LEU A 168 -18.11 -19.47 -3.99
N ASP A 169 -18.05 -19.77 -2.69
CA ASP A 169 -19.16 -19.51 -1.77
C ASP A 169 -19.43 -18.00 -1.61
N ALA A 170 -18.39 -17.20 -1.41
CA ALA A 170 -18.50 -15.75 -1.28
C ALA A 170 -19.07 -15.09 -2.55
N LEU A 171 -18.70 -15.59 -3.74
CA LEU A 171 -19.25 -15.13 -5.02
C LEU A 171 -20.72 -15.53 -5.20
N LYS A 172 -21.10 -16.76 -4.83
CA LYS A 172 -22.48 -17.24 -4.92
C LYS A 172 -23.46 -16.48 -4.02
N LYS A 173 -22.97 -15.93 -2.90
CA LYS A 173 -23.77 -15.12 -1.97
C LYS A 173 -24.08 -13.72 -2.47
N GLN A 174 -23.45 -13.27 -3.56
CA GLN A 174 -23.73 -11.95 -4.14
C GLN A 174 -25.03 -11.98 -4.95
N LYS A 175 -25.67 -10.82 -5.11
CA LYS A 175 -26.86 -10.70 -5.95
C LYS A 175 -26.55 -11.03 -7.42
N PRO A 176 -27.54 -11.52 -8.21
CA PRO A 176 -27.32 -11.95 -9.59
C PRO A 176 -26.72 -10.88 -10.53
N ALA A 177 -26.94 -9.59 -10.24
CA ALA A 177 -26.41 -8.47 -11.02
C ALA A 177 -24.95 -8.11 -10.68
N ALA A 178 -24.34 -8.75 -9.67
CA ALA A 178 -22.93 -8.55 -9.37
C ALA A 178 -22.04 -9.09 -10.50
N VAL A 179 -21.08 -8.26 -10.92
CA VAL A 179 -20.12 -8.63 -11.96
C VAL A 179 -18.77 -8.92 -11.32
N TRP A 180 -18.21 -10.10 -11.60
CA TRP A 180 -16.88 -10.47 -11.14
C TRP A 180 -15.88 -10.49 -12.30
N LYS A 181 -14.80 -9.73 -12.15
CA LYS A 181 -13.62 -9.74 -13.02
C LYS A 181 -12.43 -10.32 -12.27
N ARG A 182 -12.03 -11.53 -12.67
CA ARG A 182 -10.88 -12.23 -12.05
C ARG A 182 -9.57 -11.47 -12.19
N TYR A 183 -9.34 -10.82 -13.34
CA TYR A 183 -8.12 -10.08 -13.61
C TYR A 183 -8.43 -8.82 -14.42
N VAL A 184 -7.83 -7.71 -14.00
CA VAL A 184 -7.82 -6.44 -14.73
C VAL A 184 -6.35 -6.00 -14.82
N PRO A 185 -5.84 -5.68 -16.03
CA PRO A 185 -4.51 -5.11 -16.17
C PRO A 185 -4.37 -3.83 -15.35
N HIS A 186 -3.21 -3.63 -14.71
CA HIS A 186 -2.97 -2.43 -13.89
C HIS A 186 -3.27 -1.11 -14.62
N ARG A 187 -3.02 -1.03 -15.93
CA ARG A 187 -3.28 0.19 -16.72
C ARG A 187 -4.77 0.50 -16.89
N SER A 188 -5.65 -0.49 -16.71
CA SER A 188 -7.10 -0.38 -16.90
C SER A 188 -7.86 -0.35 -15.57
N ILE A 189 -7.18 -0.53 -14.43
CA ILE A 189 -7.87 -0.59 -13.12
C ILE A 189 -8.56 0.72 -12.77
N ALA A 190 -7.98 1.86 -13.15
CA ALA A 190 -8.58 3.17 -12.93
C ALA A 190 -9.91 3.31 -13.69
N ASP A 191 -9.99 2.78 -14.91
CA ASP A 191 -11.21 2.81 -15.72
C ASP A 191 -12.31 1.93 -15.10
N GLU A 192 -11.94 0.75 -14.59
CA GLU A 192 -12.88 -0.14 -13.89
C GLU A 192 -13.39 0.47 -12.58
N ILE A 193 -12.49 1.05 -11.78
CA ILE A 193 -12.87 1.81 -10.58
C ILE A 193 -13.82 2.96 -10.99
N GLY A 194 -13.49 3.65 -12.08
CA GLY A 194 -14.24 4.76 -12.64
C GLY A 194 -15.70 4.47 -12.99
N ARG A 195 -16.06 3.21 -13.25
CA ARG A 195 -17.43 2.76 -13.57
C ARG A 195 -18.32 2.62 -12.33
N ALA A 196 -17.77 2.73 -11.13
CA ALA A 196 -18.54 2.65 -9.89
C ALA A 196 -18.74 4.02 -9.21
N ARG A 197 -19.80 4.12 -8.42
CA ARG A 197 -20.09 5.32 -7.60
C ARG A 197 -19.29 5.33 -6.29
N VAL A 198 -19.09 4.17 -5.66
CA VAL A 198 -18.48 4.05 -4.33
C VAL A 198 -17.41 2.96 -4.29
N GLY A 199 -16.29 3.23 -3.63
CA GLY A 199 -15.25 2.22 -3.36
C GLY A 199 -15.49 1.49 -2.03
N LEU A 200 -15.31 0.16 -2.00
CA LEU A 200 -15.49 -0.64 -0.78
C LEU A 200 -14.15 -0.97 -0.10
N CYS A 201 -14.08 -0.70 1.21
CA CYS A 201 -12.96 -1.01 2.09
C CYS A 201 -13.45 -1.88 3.25
N LEU A 202 -13.56 -3.20 3.02
CA LEU A 202 -14.30 -4.11 3.90
C LEU A 202 -13.42 -4.95 4.84
N SER A 203 -12.10 -5.02 4.66
CA SER A 203 -11.24 -5.85 5.53
C SER A 203 -11.27 -5.42 6.99
N ALA A 204 -11.22 -6.37 7.93
CA ALA A 204 -11.12 -6.07 9.37
C ALA A 204 -9.70 -5.67 9.77
N GLU A 205 -8.70 -6.29 9.14
CA GLU A 205 -7.30 -6.02 9.40
C GLU A 205 -6.48 -6.16 8.12
N GLU A 206 -5.53 -5.25 7.94
CA GLU A 206 -4.52 -5.28 6.87
C GLU A 206 -3.41 -4.25 7.15
N GLY A 207 -2.55 -3.93 6.18
CA GLY A 207 -1.84 -2.64 6.20
C GLY A 207 -2.78 -1.49 5.80
N ALA A 208 -2.24 -0.37 5.37
CA ALA A 208 -3.05 0.81 5.01
C ALA A 208 -3.92 0.69 3.73
N MET A 209 -4.04 -0.50 3.13
CA MET A 209 -4.88 -0.79 1.95
C MET A 209 -4.67 0.17 0.77
N PHE A 210 -3.76 -0.12 -0.17
CA PHE A 210 -3.53 0.80 -1.30
C PHE A 210 -4.79 1.20 -2.06
N VAL A 211 -5.68 0.24 -2.31
CA VAL A 211 -6.87 0.50 -3.14
C VAL A 211 -7.80 1.54 -2.53
N SER A 212 -7.80 1.75 -1.20
CA SER A 212 -8.59 2.83 -0.59
C SER A 212 -8.20 4.20 -1.14
N ALA A 213 -6.91 4.42 -1.36
CA ALA A 213 -6.40 5.63 -1.99
C ALA A 213 -6.52 5.62 -3.51
N GLU A 214 -6.47 4.45 -4.16
CA GLU A 214 -6.73 4.33 -5.61
C GLU A 214 -8.17 4.80 -5.93
N TYR A 215 -9.16 4.46 -5.08
CA TYR A 215 -10.52 4.98 -5.20
C TYR A 215 -10.59 6.50 -5.08
N MET A 216 -9.98 7.06 -4.03
CA MET A 216 -10.01 8.51 -3.78
C MET A 216 -9.30 9.29 -4.90
N LEU A 217 -8.21 8.75 -5.44
CA LEU A 217 -7.52 9.32 -6.59
C LEU A 217 -8.39 9.27 -7.86
N CYS A 218 -9.14 8.20 -8.07
CA CYS A 218 -10.16 8.11 -9.13
C CYS A 218 -11.42 8.94 -8.84
N GLY A 219 -11.49 9.62 -7.69
CA GLY A 219 -12.58 10.50 -7.30
C GLY A 219 -13.84 9.76 -6.83
N LEU A 220 -13.69 8.59 -6.21
CA LEU A 220 -14.80 7.86 -5.58
C LEU A 220 -14.78 8.09 -4.07
N PRO A 221 -15.93 8.40 -3.43
CA PRO A 221 -16.07 8.25 -2.00
C PRO A 221 -16.01 6.77 -1.62
N VAL A 222 -15.80 6.48 -0.33
CA VAL A 222 -15.58 5.12 0.14
C VAL A 222 -16.43 4.74 1.35
N VAL A 223 -16.83 3.48 1.38
CA VAL A 223 -17.34 2.83 2.60
C VAL A 223 -16.17 2.08 3.25
N SER A 224 -15.79 2.47 4.47
CA SER A 224 -14.72 1.83 5.23
C SER A 224 -15.28 1.26 6.53
N THR A 225 -15.36 -0.07 6.62
CA THR A 225 -15.75 -0.78 7.85
C THR A 225 -14.69 -0.59 8.94
N ARG A 226 -15.02 -0.96 10.19
CA ARG A 226 -14.04 -0.97 11.29
C ARG A 226 -12.80 -1.77 10.90
N ASN A 227 -11.62 -1.23 11.23
CA ASN A 227 -10.35 -1.80 10.82
C ASN A 227 -9.15 -1.47 11.69
N LEU A 228 -8.10 -2.27 11.52
CA LEU A 228 -6.74 -2.00 11.96
C LEU A 228 -5.81 -1.84 10.74
N GLY A 229 -4.78 -0.99 10.88
CA GLY A 229 -3.73 -0.81 9.86
C GLY A 229 -3.69 0.56 9.19
N GLY A 230 -4.43 1.52 9.72
CA GLY A 230 -4.25 2.93 9.41
C GLY A 230 -4.93 3.44 8.14
N ARG A 231 -5.64 2.61 7.36
CA ARG A 231 -6.25 3.04 6.08
C ARG A 231 -7.12 4.29 6.21
N ASP A 232 -7.80 4.43 7.36
CA ASP A 232 -8.69 5.56 7.65
C ASP A 232 -7.96 6.91 7.78
N GLY A 233 -6.64 6.90 8.01
CA GLY A 233 -5.83 8.10 8.23
C GLY A 233 -5.70 9.02 7.02
N LEU A 234 -5.95 8.51 5.80
CA LEU A 234 -5.96 9.28 4.56
C LEU A 234 -7.33 9.30 3.86
N LEU A 235 -8.41 8.98 4.58
CA LEU A 235 -9.76 9.02 4.04
C LEU A 235 -10.52 10.23 4.63
N PRO A 236 -10.45 11.41 3.97
CA PRO A 236 -11.10 12.62 4.45
C PRO A 236 -12.63 12.52 4.45
N GLU A 237 -13.24 13.11 5.48
CA GLU A 237 -14.66 13.44 5.49
C GLU A 237 -14.95 14.60 4.50
N PRO A 238 -16.14 14.69 3.89
CA PRO A 238 -17.32 13.81 4.06
C PRO A 238 -17.31 12.59 3.11
N TYR A 239 -16.18 12.30 2.47
CA TYR A 239 -16.09 11.30 1.40
C TYR A 239 -15.93 9.86 1.89
N ARG A 240 -16.05 9.64 3.20
CA ARG A 240 -15.99 8.33 3.82
C ARG A 240 -17.19 8.16 4.73
N LEU A 241 -17.88 7.03 4.61
CA LEU A 241 -18.79 6.57 5.68
C LEU A 241 -18.25 5.31 6.35
N ARG A 242 -18.49 5.21 7.66
CA ARG A 242 -18.17 4.03 8.47
C ARG A 242 -19.46 3.32 8.88
N PRO A 243 -19.82 2.20 8.23
CA PRO A 243 -20.98 1.41 8.60
C PRO A 243 -20.67 0.52 9.81
N ASP A 244 -21.71 -0.12 10.34
CA ASP A 244 -21.53 -1.35 11.12
C ASP A 244 -21.08 -2.50 10.19
N ASP A 245 -20.50 -3.53 10.78
CA ASP A 245 -19.95 -4.68 10.06
C ASP A 245 -21.08 -5.65 9.64
N SER A 246 -22.07 -5.16 8.90
CA SER A 246 -23.19 -5.93 8.34
C SER A 246 -23.49 -5.52 6.89
N ALA A 247 -24.02 -6.46 6.10
CA ALA A 247 -24.33 -6.22 4.69
C ALA A 247 -25.36 -5.09 4.49
N ALA A 248 -26.42 -5.09 5.31
CA ALA A 248 -27.43 -4.03 5.32
C ALA A 248 -26.85 -2.64 5.60
N SER A 249 -25.94 -2.52 6.59
CA SER A 249 -25.33 -1.24 6.95
C SER A 249 -24.40 -0.73 5.84
N VAL A 250 -23.60 -1.64 5.25
CA VAL A 250 -22.77 -1.34 4.07
C VAL A 250 -23.63 -0.85 2.90
N ALA A 251 -24.71 -1.56 2.56
CA ALA A 251 -25.61 -1.19 1.47
C ALA A 251 -26.24 0.20 1.68
N LYS A 252 -26.69 0.49 2.92
CA LYS A 252 -27.21 1.81 3.28
C LYS A 252 -26.18 2.93 3.11
N CYS A 253 -24.94 2.70 3.54
CA CYS A 253 -23.87 3.68 3.37
C CYS A 253 -23.48 3.89 1.90
N VAL A 254 -23.45 2.82 1.10
CA VAL A 254 -23.24 2.92 -0.36
C VAL A 254 -24.33 3.77 -0.99
N ALA A 255 -25.62 3.49 -0.71
CA ALA A 255 -26.73 4.26 -1.24
C ALA A 255 -26.65 5.75 -0.87
N SER A 256 -26.29 6.06 0.37
CA SER A 256 -26.11 7.43 0.85
C SER A 256 -25.00 8.17 0.09
N LEU A 257 -23.80 7.57 -0.03
CA LEU A 257 -22.68 8.16 -0.75
C LEU A 257 -22.96 8.30 -2.26
N ALA A 258 -23.64 7.32 -2.86
CA ALA A 258 -24.05 7.38 -4.26
C ALA A 258 -25.05 8.52 -4.52
N ALA A 259 -25.97 8.76 -3.58
CA ALA A 259 -26.96 9.84 -3.66
C ALA A 259 -26.36 11.24 -3.44
N ALA A 260 -25.27 11.34 -2.65
CA ALA A 260 -24.61 12.62 -2.37
C ALA A 260 -23.98 13.29 -3.60
N ARG A 261 -23.66 12.52 -4.65
CA ARG A 261 -23.13 13.02 -5.95
C ARG A 261 -21.97 14.01 -5.79
N PHE A 262 -20.98 13.66 -4.96
CA PHE A 262 -19.77 14.46 -4.82
C PHE A 262 -19.06 14.66 -6.15
N GLU A 263 -18.49 15.85 -6.34
CA GLU A 263 -17.63 16.13 -7.48
C GLU A 263 -16.32 15.32 -7.37
N PRO A 264 -16.00 14.44 -8.34
CA PRO A 264 -14.83 13.56 -8.26
C PRO A 264 -13.50 14.31 -8.05
N ALA A 265 -13.38 15.51 -8.63
CA ALA A 265 -12.20 16.35 -8.46
C ALA A 265 -12.00 16.82 -7.01
N GLN A 266 -13.09 17.06 -6.26
CA GLN A 266 -13.01 17.49 -4.86
C GLN A 266 -12.54 16.35 -3.95
N ILE A 267 -13.03 15.12 -4.17
CA ILE A 267 -12.56 13.93 -3.46
C ILE A 267 -11.05 13.73 -3.67
N ARG A 268 -10.61 13.79 -4.93
CA ARG A 268 -9.19 13.67 -5.28
C ARG A 268 -8.35 14.76 -4.61
N ALA A 269 -8.79 16.02 -4.68
CA ALA A 269 -8.09 17.15 -4.07
C ALA A 269 -7.96 16.98 -2.55
N ALA A 270 -9.03 16.56 -1.87
CA ALA A 270 -9.01 16.32 -0.43
C ALA A 270 -8.03 15.20 -0.03
N PHE A 271 -7.99 14.10 -0.79
CA PHE A 271 -7.00 13.05 -0.59
C PHE A 271 -5.56 13.56 -0.77
N LEU A 272 -5.30 14.33 -1.83
CA LEU A 272 -3.97 14.89 -2.09
C LEU A 272 -3.53 15.87 -0.99
N ALA A 273 -4.46 16.66 -0.46
CA ALA A 273 -4.21 17.52 0.69
C ALA A 273 -3.83 16.69 1.94
N ALA A 274 -4.56 15.62 2.23
CA ALA A 274 -4.25 14.71 3.34
C ALA A 274 -2.90 13.98 3.15
N ALA A 275 -2.54 13.64 1.90
CA ALA A 275 -1.28 12.95 1.59
C ALA A 275 -0.05 13.86 1.70
N ARG A 276 -0.19 15.17 1.49
CA ARG A 276 0.92 16.13 1.44
C ARG A 276 1.81 16.12 2.70
N PRO A 277 1.28 16.22 3.93
CA PRO A 277 2.11 16.17 5.14
C PRO A 277 2.95 14.88 5.27
N HIS A 278 2.48 13.75 4.73
CA HIS A 278 3.24 12.51 4.75
C HIS A 278 4.40 12.51 3.76
N ARG A 279 4.24 13.19 2.61
CA ARG A 279 5.33 13.40 1.65
C ARG A 279 6.40 14.30 2.24
N GLU A 280 6.00 15.39 2.90
CA GLU A 280 6.90 16.30 3.61
C GLU A 280 7.69 15.58 4.71
N LYS A 281 7.04 14.69 5.49
CA LYS A 281 7.73 13.83 6.47
C LYS A 281 8.78 12.91 5.84
N LEU A 282 8.49 12.31 4.68
CA LEU A 282 9.48 11.46 4.00
C LEU A 282 10.64 12.31 3.44
N ILE A 283 10.35 13.49 2.90
CA ILE A 283 11.38 14.45 2.45
C ILE A 283 12.31 14.80 3.61
N ALA A 284 11.74 15.21 4.75
CA ALA A 284 12.49 15.55 5.95
C ALA A 284 13.35 14.36 6.43
N LEU A 285 12.75 13.17 6.55
CA LEU A 285 13.47 11.96 6.98
C LEU A 285 14.66 11.62 6.08
N LEU A 286 14.50 11.72 4.75
CA LEU A 286 15.61 11.48 3.83
C LEU A 286 16.70 12.53 3.98
N ASN A 287 16.32 13.80 4.06
CA ASN A 287 17.26 14.91 4.22
C ASN A 287 18.02 14.82 5.56
N ASP A 288 17.39 14.36 6.62
CA ASP A 288 18.05 14.08 7.91
C ASP A 288 19.11 12.97 7.77
N ILE A 289 18.85 11.94 6.96
CA ILE A 289 19.84 10.89 6.66
C ILE A 289 21.04 11.48 5.90
N TYR A 290 20.80 12.31 4.88
CA TYR A 290 21.88 12.98 4.14
C TYR A 290 22.70 13.89 5.05
N ALA A 291 22.05 14.75 5.84
CA ALA A 291 22.69 15.67 6.77
C ALA A 291 23.52 14.91 7.81
N GLY A 292 22.97 13.82 8.38
CA GLY A 292 23.67 12.92 9.30
C GLY A 292 24.84 12.15 8.69
N CYS A 293 25.05 12.24 7.37
CA CYS A 293 26.22 11.74 6.65
C CYS A 293 27.15 12.87 6.17
N GLY A 294 26.89 14.13 6.54
CA GLY A 294 27.63 15.29 6.06
C GLY A 294 27.39 15.59 4.58
N ARG A 295 26.25 15.16 4.01
CA ARG A 295 25.87 15.39 2.62
C ARG A 295 24.81 16.50 2.52
N PRO A 296 24.76 17.26 1.41
CA PRO A 296 23.66 18.20 1.16
C PRO A 296 22.32 17.46 1.15
N ALA A 297 21.28 18.08 1.71
CA ALA A 297 19.90 17.60 1.70
C ALA A 297 19.25 17.84 0.32
N PRO A 298 19.19 16.83 -0.58
CA PRO A 298 18.89 17.07 -1.98
C PRO A 298 17.39 16.94 -2.29
N VAL A 299 16.59 16.44 -1.35
CA VAL A 299 15.18 16.11 -1.60
C VAL A 299 14.33 17.35 -1.36
N THR A 300 13.58 17.75 -2.38
CA THR A 300 12.63 18.87 -2.32
C THR A 300 11.25 18.41 -2.78
N PRO A 301 10.17 19.16 -2.51
CA PRO A 301 8.85 18.85 -3.06
C PRO A 301 8.83 18.68 -4.58
N GLU A 302 9.62 19.49 -5.32
CA GLU A 302 9.67 19.51 -6.78
C GLU A 302 10.34 18.25 -7.35
N ASN A 303 11.36 17.73 -6.67
CA ASN A 303 12.10 16.55 -7.14
C ASN A 303 11.74 15.26 -6.39
N PHE A 304 10.79 15.31 -5.45
CA PHE A 304 10.41 14.21 -4.56
C PHE A 304 10.18 12.88 -5.29
N ARG A 305 9.56 12.90 -6.48
CA ARG A 305 9.25 11.70 -7.27
C ARG A 305 10.51 10.96 -7.77
N ARG A 306 11.67 11.62 -7.82
CA ARG A 306 12.97 10.96 -8.09
C ARG A 306 13.37 10.01 -6.95
N TYR A 307 12.98 10.36 -5.72
CA TYR A 307 13.34 9.64 -4.50
C TYR A 307 12.22 8.71 -4.03
N CYS A 308 10.96 9.07 -4.27
CA CYS A 308 9.78 8.32 -3.89
C CYS A 308 8.94 7.93 -5.13
N PRO A 309 9.28 6.80 -5.79
CA PRO A 309 8.47 6.26 -6.88
C PRO A 309 7.15 5.67 -6.37
N HIS A 310 6.27 5.31 -7.29
CA HIS A 310 5.01 4.61 -7.00
C HIS A 310 5.22 3.46 -6.00
N LYS A 311 4.50 3.51 -4.86
CA LYS A 311 4.56 2.50 -3.78
C LYS A 311 5.99 2.30 -3.23
N LEU A 312 6.79 3.37 -3.18
CA LEU A 312 8.23 3.32 -2.82
C LEU A 312 9.06 2.38 -3.73
N GLY A 313 8.52 1.99 -4.89
CA GLY A 313 9.14 1.02 -5.79
C GLY A 313 8.97 -0.42 -5.32
N LEU A 314 8.21 -0.66 -4.25
CA LEU A 314 8.05 -1.95 -3.60
C LEU A 314 6.90 -2.73 -4.25
N ARG A 315 7.18 -4.01 -4.57
CA ARG A 315 6.20 -4.96 -5.13
C ARG A 315 5.47 -4.47 -6.41
N CYS A 316 5.99 -3.45 -7.09
CA CYS A 316 5.55 -3.02 -8.41
C CYS A 316 5.95 -4.07 -9.45
N GLY A 317 5.00 -4.55 -10.26
CA GLY A 317 5.22 -5.64 -11.21
C GLY A 317 6.34 -5.38 -12.21
N PHE A 318 7.41 -6.17 -12.09
CA PHE A 318 8.53 -6.43 -13.02
C PHE A 318 8.42 -5.88 -14.45
N LEU A 319 9.24 -4.88 -14.75
CA LEU A 319 10.15 -4.93 -15.90
C LEU A 319 11.55 -5.20 -15.33
N PRO A 320 12.32 -6.19 -15.85
CA PRO A 320 13.73 -6.38 -15.51
C PRO A 320 14.56 -5.08 -15.66
N LEU A 321 14.08 -4.17 -16.53
CA LEU A 321 14.67 -2.85 -16.78
C LEU A 321 14.60 -1.88 -15.59
N LEU A 322 13.68 -2.03 -14.63
CA LEU A 322 13.68 -1.19 -13.42
C LEU A 322 14.71 -1.67 -12.39
N TYR A 323 15.06 -2.97 -12.40
CA TYR A 323 16.28 -3.43 -11.73
C TYR A 323 17.54 -2.95 -12.46
N LEU A 324 17.46 -2.74 -13.79
CA LEU A 324 18.49 -2.04 -14.55
C LEU A 324 18.54 -0.52 -14.29
N GLN A 325 17.59 0.16 -13.64
CA GLN A 325 17.89 1.51 -13.12
C GLN A 325 18.88 1.46 -11.95
N GLY A 326 18.91 0.32 -11.25
CA GLY A 326 20.01 -0.08 -10.38
C GLY A 326 21.32 -0.42 -11.12
N LEU A 327 21.33 -0.52 -12.45
CA LEU A 327 22.52 -0.84 -13.26
C LEU A 327 22.84 0.27 -14.29
N CYS A 328 21.91 1.21 -14.55
CA CYS A 328 22.09 2.35 -15.45
C CYS A 328 22.41 3.63 -14.68
N ARG A 329 22.22 3.67 -13.36
CA ARG A 329 22.94 4.61 -12.48
C ARG A 329 24.34 4.09 -12.07
N SER A 330 24.86 3.04 -12.70
CA SER A 330 26.27 2.65 -12.57
C SER A 330 27.12 3.10 -13.77
N ILE A 331 26.57 3.93 -14.65
CA ILE A 331 27.30 4.60 -15.73
C ILE A 331 26.92 6.08 -15.64
N GLY A 332 27.54 6.81 -14.73
CA GLY A 332 27.36 8.25 -14.63
C GLY A 332 27.35 8.79 -13.19
N ARG A 333 28.58 9.04 -12.72
CA ARG A 333 29.01 9.71 -11.47
C ARG A 333 29.02 8.84 -10.22
#